data_AF-A0A258R027-F1
#
_entry.id   AF-A0A258R027-F1
#
_cell.length_a   1.000
_cell.length_b   1.000
_cell.length_c   1.000
_cell.angle_alpha   90.00
_cell.angle_beta   90.00
_cell.angle_gamma   90.00
#
_symmetry.space_group_name_H-M   'P 1'
#
loop_
_entity.id
_entity.type
_entity.pdbx_description
1 polymer ?
#
loop_
_entity_poly.entity_id
_entity_poly.type
_entity_poly.pdbx_seq_one_letter_code
_entity_poly.pdbx_strand_id
1 'polypeptide(L)'
;MRTEITGSTLPVLQVTLSAGETLLAETDRLSWMTSNVALHTTTASGGASGLFGAIGRAISGGGLFMTEFTAQGGEALVAFAATVPGNIVEIHVAPGRGFLIHRHGFLAGGQGLELAMGFQQALGAGIFGGDGFILQRLTGEGAAFVELGGEIVAYTLEAGQQLLVHPGHVGMFEEGVGFEITTIRGVRNML
;
A
#
# COMPACT_ATOMS: atom_id res chain seq x y z
N MET A 1 -19.18 1.36 -1.83
CA MET A 1 -18.32 2.49 -2.20
C MET A 1 -18.43 2.71 -3.70
N ARG A 2 -18.40 3.97 -4.16
CA ARG A 2 -18.23 4.27 -5.60
C ARG A 2 -16.88 4.95 -5.79
N THR A 3 -16.15 4.56 -6.80
CA THR A 3 -14.79 5.04 -7.06
C THR A 3 -14.66 5.62 -8.45
N GLU A 4 -13.83 6.65 -8.57
CA GLU A 4 -13.45 7.26 -9.84
C GLU A 4 -11.96 7.58 -9.79
N ILE A 5 -11.23 7.22 -10.84
CA ILE A 5 -9.84 7.63 -11.03
C ILE A 5 -9.80 8.63 -12.16
N THR A 6 -9.43 9.88 -11.86
CA THR A 6 -9.39 10.98 -12.82
C THR A 6 -7.95 11.42 -13.07
N GLY A 7 -7.62 11.79 -14.30
CA GLY A 7 -6.28 12.23 -14.70
C GLY A 7 -5.50 11.14 -15.44
N SER A 8 -4.28 11.46 -15.84
CA SER A 8 -3.40 10.56 -16.58
C SER A 8 -2.08 10.37 -15.83
N THR A 9 -1.18 11.34 -15.93
CA THR A 9 0.18 11.23 -15.37
C THR A 9 0.21 11.32 -13.85
N LEU A 10 -0.64 12.15 -13.25
CA LEU A 10 -0.80 12.29 -11.80
C LEU A 10 -2.28 12.07 -11.49
N PRO A 11 -2.73 10.81 -11.50
CA PRO A 11 -4.14 10.51 -11.31
C PRO A 11 -4.58 10.80 -9.88
N VAL A 12 -5.89 10.99 -9.70
CA VAL A 12 -6.55 11.20 -8.42
C VAL A 12 -7.60 10.12 -8.26
N LEU A 13 -7.53 9.38 -7.16
CA LEU A 13 -8.61 8.51 -6.71
C LEU A 13 -9.63 9.34 -5.92
N GLN A 14 -10.88 9.30 -6.34
CA GLN A 14 -12.02 9.85 -5.63
C GLN A 14 -12.92 8.70 -5.17
N VAL A 15 -13.20 8.63 -3.87
CA VAL A 15 -14.06 7.62 -3.27
C VAL A 15 -15.27 8.28 -2.66
N THR A 16 -16.44 7.93 -3.17
CA THR A 16 -17.72 8.31 -2.58
C THR A 16 -18.23 7.20 -1.66
N LEU A 17 -18.45 7.59 -0.40
CA LEU A 17 -18.89 6.73 0.70
C LEU A 17 -20.37 6.96 0.98
N SER A 18 -21.12 5.87 1.11
CA SER A 18 -22.51 5.91 1.58
C SER A 18 -22.55 6.27 3.07
N ALA A 19 -23.69 6.73 3.58
CA ALA A 19 -23.82 7.05 5.01
C ALA A 19 -23.44 5.85 5.90
N GLY A 20 -22.50 6.06 6.82
CA GLY A 20 -21.96 5.02 7.71
C GLY A 20 -20.90 4.11 7.08
N GLU A 21 -20.58 4.26 5.80
CA GLU A 21 -19.51 3.52 5.13
C GLU A 21 -18.13 4.05 5.54
N THR A 22 -17.18 3.14 5.69
CA THR A 22 -15.81 3.43 6.12
C THR A 22 -14.79 3.02 5.06
N LEU A 23 -13.84 3.91 4.79
CA LEU A 23 -12.65 3.67 3.98
C LEU A 23 -11.40 3.66 4.87
N LEU A 24 -10.46 2.77 4.59
CA LEU A 24 -9.15 2.72 5.23
C LEU A 24 -8.10 3.31 4.28
N ALA A 25 -7.21 4.17 4.78
CA ALA A 25 -6.07 4.68 4.00
C ALA A 25 -4.86 4.95 4.89
N GLU A 26 -3.66 5.01 4.30
CA GLU A 26 -2.49 5.54 5.00
C GLU A 26 -2.69 7.03 5.32
N THR A 27 -2.35 7.44 6.55
CA THR A 27 -2.70 8.77 7.08
C THR A 27 -2.15 9.93 6.24
N ASP A 28 -0.97 9.78 5.66
CA ASP A 28 -0.27 10.82 4.90
C ASP A 28 -0.73 10.94 3.43
N ARG A 29 -1.69 10.11 3.00
CA ARG A 29 -2.17 10.07 1.61
C ARG A 29 -3.39 10.95 1.33
N LEU A 30 -4.06 11.43 2.38
CA LEU A 30 -5.27 12.26 2.22
C LEU A 30 -4.98 13.53 1.42
N SER A 31 -5.78 13.81 0.40
CA SER A 31 -5.72 15.07 -0.35
C SER A 31 -6.86 16.03 0.00
N TRP A 32 -8.11 15.60 -0.14
CA TRP A 32 -9.27 16.37 0.31
C TRP A 32 -10.44 15.45 0.67
N MET A 33 -11.40 15.99 1.41
CA MET A 33 -12.63 15.29 1.79
C MET A 33 -13.78 16.28 2.01
N THR A 34 -15.03 15.80 1.98
CA THR A 34 -16.18 16.59 2.44
C THR A 34 -16.15 16.76 3.97
N SER A 35 -16.80 17.81 4.45
CA SER A 35 -16.79 18.17 5.89
C SER A 35 -17.48 17.18 6.82
N ASN A 36 -18.28 16.26 6.26
CA ASN A 36 -19.02 15.24 7.00
C ASN A 36 -18.28 13.90 7.11
N VAL A 37 -16.97 13.87 6.88
CA VAL A 37 -16.12 12.69 7.10
C VAL A 37 -15.52 12.75 8.50
N ALA A 38 -15.74 11.69 9.29
CA ALA A 38 -15.06 11.50 10.56
C ALA A 38 -13.81 10.66 10.40
N LEU A 39 -12.73 11.09 11.06
CA LEU A 39 -11.43 10.45 11.01
C LEU A 39 -11.13 9.72 12.32
N HIS A 40 -10.70 8.47 12.22
CA HIS A 40 -10.17 7.71 13.34
C HIS A 40 -8.83 7.10 12.93
N THR A 41 -7.74 7.56 13.54
CA THR A 41 -6.39 7.09 13.20
C THR A 41 -5.91 6.08 14.21
N THR A 42 -5.49 4.93 13.72
CA THR A 42 -4.91 3.86 14.52
C THR A 42 -3.50 3.56 14.03
N THR A 43 -2.67 3.09 14.93
CA THR A 43 -1.43 2.43 14.56
C THR A 43 -1.81 1.00 14.18
N ALA A 44 -1.81 0.69 12.89
CA ALA A 44 -2.13 -0.66 12.43
C ALA A 44 -1.01 -1.60 12.90
N SER A 45 -1.38 -2.57 13.72
CA SER A 45 -0.54 -3.73 13.98
C SER A 45 -1.32 -4.99 13.65
N GLY A 46 -0.90 -5.70 12.61
CA GLY A 46 -1.21 -7.11 12.50
C GLY A 46 -0.86 -7.80 13.83
N GLY A 47 -1.86 -8.41 14.46
CA GLY A 47 -1.70 -9.30 15.61
C GLY A 47 -0.92 -8.76 16.82
N ALA A 48 -1.47 -7.80 17.56
CA ALA A 48 -1.23 -7.68 19.01
C ALA A 48 -2.27 -6.73 19.63
N SER A 49 -3.17 -7.28 20.43
CA SER A 49 -4.14 -6.55 21.24
C SER A 49 -3.40 -5.66 22.27
N GLY A 50 -3.29 -4.34 22.01
CA GLY A 50 -2.90 -3.38 23.03
C GLY A 50 -2.34 -2.05 22.53
N LEU A 51 -2.86 -0.95 23.10
CA LEU A 51 -2.39 0.44 22.92
C LEU A 51 -0.87 0.60 23.14
N PHE A 52 -0.27 -0.18 24.05
CA PHE A 52 1.16 -0.14 24.35
C PHE A 52 2.06 -0.76 23.27
N GLY A 53 1.59 -1.81 22.58
CA GLY A 53 2.36 -2.46 21.49
C GLY A 53 2.40 -1.63 20.21
N ALA A 54 1.38 -0.80 20.01
CA ALA A 54 1.24 0.07 18.86
C ALA A 54 2.08 1.36 19.01
N ILE A 55 2.15 1.92 20.24
CA ILE A 55 3.02 3.07 20.58
C ILE A 55 4.51 2.69 20.51
N GLY A 56 4.90 1.51 21.02
CA GLY A 56 6.31 1.07 21.01
C GLY A 56 6.92 0.92 19.62
N ARG A 57 6.12 0.52 18.61
CA ARG A 57 6.57 0.38 17.21
C ARG A 57 6.50 1.69 16.40
N ALA A 58 5.55 2.56 16.72
CA ALA A 58 5.52 3.91 16.16
C ALA A 58 6.79 4.70 16.52
N ILE A 59 7.31 4.51 17.73
CA ILE A 59 8.56 5.14 18.21
C ILE A 59 9.81 4.46 17.61
N SER A 60 9.74 3.17 17.27
CA SER A 60 10.86 2.44 16.66
C SER A 60 10.95 2.57 15.13
N GLY A 61 10.25 3.53 14.52
CA GLY A 61 10.34 3.83 13.08
C GLY A 61 9.69 2.81 12.14
N GLY A 62 8.87 1.88 12.65
CA GLY A 62 8.30 0.78 11.85
C GLY A 62 6.77 0.64 11.91
N GLY A 63 6.06 1.61 12.50
CA GLY A 63 4.59 1.57 12.59
C GLY A 63 3.92 2.19 11.37
N LEU A 64 2.97 1.48 10.76
CA LEU A 64 2.05 2.06 9.78
C LEU A 64 0.91 2.78 10.50
N PHE A 65 0.70 4.05 10.17
CA PHE A 65 -0.47 4.79 10.62
C PHE A 65 -1.57 4.67 9.58
N MET A 66 -2.69 4.09 9.99
CA MET A 66 -3.87 3.92 9.15
C MET A 66 -4.99 4.79 9.69
N THR A 67 -5.67 5.50 8.80
CA THR A 67 -6.82 6.32 9.12
C THR A 67 -8.08 5.70 8.51
N GLU A 68 -9.10 5.55 9.35
CA GLU A 68 -10.46 5.23 8.95
C GLU A 68 -11.22 6.54 8.66
N PHE A 69 -11.84 6.61 7.49
CA PHE A 69 -12.64 7.72 7.00
C PHE A 69 -14.08 7.27 6.92
N THR A 70 -14.94 7.77 7.81
CA THR A 70 -16.34 7.31 7.91
C THR A 70 -17.30 8.44 7.54
N ALA A 71 -18.22 8.18 6.60
CA ALA A 71 -19.23 9.15 6.18
C ALA A 71 -20.31 9.34 7.26
N GLN A 72 -20.51 10.58 7.71
CA GLN A 72 -21.52 10.92 8.70
C GLN A 72 -22.68 11.72 8.09
N GLY A 73 -23.91 11.41 8.50
CA GLY A 73 -25.08 12.21 8.17
C GLY A 73 -25.46 12.25 6.68
N GLY A 74 -24.86 11.41 5.84
CA GLY A 74 -25.12 11.36 4.40
C GLY A 74 -23.96 10.79 3.60
N GLU A 75 -24.04 10.93 2.29
CA GLU A 75 -22.94 10.62 1.37
C GLU A 75 -21.75 11.55 1.64
N ALA A 76 -20.53 11.03 1.49
CA ALA A 76 -19.30 11.79 1.69
C ALA A 76 -18.24 11.43 0.63
N LEU A 77 -17.33 12.36 0.35
CA LEU A 77 -16.23 12.17 -0.60
C LEU A 77 -14.90 12.20 0.14
N VAL A 78 -13.99 11.29 -0.21
CA VAL A 78 -12.58 11.30 0.19
C VAL A 78 -11.73 11.12 -1.06
N ALA A 79 -10.66 11.90 -1.20
CA ALA A 79 -9.80 11.88 -2.38
C ALA A 79 -8.31 11.79 -2.04
N PHE A 80 -7.60 11.10 -2.93
CA PHE A 80 -6.17 10.77 -2.83
C PHE A 80 -5.51 11.02 -4.18
N ALA A 81 -4.68 12.05 -4.27
CA ALA A 81 -3.89 12.36 -5.44
C ALA A 81 -2.57 11.57 -5.44
N ALA A 82 -2.14 11.12 -6.62
CA ALA A 82 -0.83 10.51 -6.79
C ALA A 82 0.29 11.48 -6.35
N THR A 83 1.24 10.93 -5.62
CA THR A 83 2.45 11.60 -5.13
C THR A 83 3.59 11.54 -6.13
N VAL A 84 3.54 10.57 -7.05
CA VAL A 84 4.51 10.41 -8.14
C VAL A 84 3.82 10.22 -9.49
N PRO A 85 4.45 10.62 -10.61
CA PRO A 85 3.94 10.30 -11.94
C PRO A 85 3.76 8.79 -12.11
N GLY A 86 2.57 8.34 -12.51
CA GLY A 86 2.28 6.93 -12.66
C GLY A 86 0.78 6.62 -12.67
N ASN A 87 0.42 5.51 -12.04
CA ASN A 87 -0.90 4.90 -12.14
C ASN A 87 -1.46 4.58 -10.75
N ILE A 88 -2.77 4.73 -10.59
CA ILE A 88 -3.51 4.16 -9.47
C ILE A 88 -4.25 2.93 -10.00
N VAL A 89 -4.04 1.78 -9.35
CA VAL A 89 -4.63 0.50 -9.76
C VAL A 89 -5.59 0.02 -8.68
N GLU A 90 -6.80 -0.34 -9.10
CA GLU A 90 -7.73 -1.08 -8.25
C GLU A 90 -7.39 -2.57 -8.31
N ILE A 91 -7.25 -3.20 -7.15
CA ILE A 91 -7.08 -4.64 -6.99
C ILE A 91 -8.16 -5.20 -6.07
N HIS A 92 -8.48 -6.47 -6.25
CA HIS A 92 -9.38 -7.20 -5.37
C HIS A 92 -8.59 -8.19 -4.52
N VAL A 93 -8.61 -7.96 -3.20
CA VAL A 93 -8.00 -8.84 -2.20
C VAL A 93 -9.05 -9.84 -1.76
N ALA A 94 -8.69 -11.12 -1.73
CA ALA A 94 -9.54 -12.18 -1.25
C ALA A 94 -8.82 -13.01 -0.18
N PRO A 95 -9.55 -13.73 0.69
CA PRO A 95 -8.95 -14.60 1.69
C PRO A 95 -7.97 -15.60 1.07
N GLY A 96 -6.73 -15.63 1.57
CA GLY A 96 -5.66 -16.48 1.05
C GLY A 96 -5.03 -16.03 -0.27
N ARG A 97 -5.46 -14.88 -0.84
CA ARG A 97 -4.92 -14.25 -2.05
C ARG A 97 -4.55 -12.80 -1.79
N GLY A 98 -3.58 -12.62 -0.90
CA GLY A 98 -3.01 -11.32 -0.57
C GLY A 98 -1.99 -10.82 -1.60
N PHE A 99 -1.48 -9.62 -1.36
CA PHE A 99 -0.45 -8.98 -2.17
C PHE A 99 0.72 -8.51 -1.31
N LEU A 100 1.90 -8.50 -1.90
CA LEU A 100 3.05 -7.73 -1.41
C LEU A 100 3.17 -6.49 -2.26
N ILE A 101 3.25 -5.32 -1.63
CA ILE A 101 3.21 -4.01 -2.25
C ILE A 101 4.42 -3.22 -1.74
N HIS A 102 5.05 -2.41 -2.59
CA HIS A 102 6.07 -1.47 -2.13
C HIS A 102 5.54 -0.60 -0.97
N ARG A 103 6.37 -0.27 0.03
CA ARG A 103 5.93 0.42 1.27
C ARG A 103 5.19 1.76 1.10
N HIS A 104 5.31 2.37 -0.08
CA HIS A 104 4.65 3.63 -0.45
C HIS A 104 3.65 3.40 -1.57
N GLY A 105 3.13 2.18 -1.71
CA GLY A 105 2.23 1.79 -2.78
C GLY A 105 0.78 1.74 -2.33
N PHE A 106 0.48 1.30 -1.11
CA PHE A 106 -0.91 1.29 -0.65
C PHE A 106 -1.45 2.72 -0.54
N LEU A 107 -2.66 2.94 -1.06
CA LEU A 107 -3.31 4.25 -1.07
C LEU A 107 -4.56 4.23 -0.18
N ALA A 108 -5.53 3.38 -0.51
CA ALA A 108 -6.78 3.25 0.22
C ALA A 108 -7.42 1.87 -0.03
N GLY A 109 -8.40 1.49 0.78
CA GLY A 109 -9.17 0.27 0.57
C GLY A 109 -10.32 0.10 1.54
N GLY A 110 -11.16 -0.89 1.28
CA GLY A 110 -12.35 -1.17 2.09
C GLY A 110 -12.04 -1.63 3.52
N GLN A 111 -13.05 -1.52 4.39
CA GLN A 111 -13.02 -2.14 5.70
C GLN A 111 -12.90 -3.66 5.56
N GLY A 112 -12.00 -4.29 6.32
CA GLY A 112 -11.69 -5.73 6.22
C GLY A 112 -10.35 -6.05 5.57
N LEU A 113 -9.68 -5.04 5.02
CA LEU A 113 -8.29 -5.14 4.61
C LEU A 113 -7.34 -4.93 5.78
N GLU A 114 -6.23 -5.66 5.76
CA GLU A 114 -5.16 -5.56 6.75
C GLU A 114 -3.84 -5.31 6.03
N LEU A 115 -3.12 -4.29 6.50
CA LEU A 115 -1.79 -3.94 6.01
C LEU A 115 -0.76 -4.20 7.12
N ALA A 116 0.27 -4.96 6.80
CA ALA A 116 1.36 -5.31 7.72
C ALA A 116 2.71 -5.22 7.01
N MET A 117 3.81 -5.28 7.75
CA MET A 117 5.13 -5.48 7.14
C MET A 117 5.20 -6.90 6.56
N GLY A 118 5.51 -7.02 5.26
CA GLY A 118 5.59 -8.29 4.55
C GLY A 118 7.00 -8.78 4.30
N PHE A 119 7.90 -7.86 3.96
CA PHE A 119 9.32 -8.15 3.70
C PHE A 119 10.16 -6.93 4.06
N GLN A 120 11.32 -7.16 4.69
CA GLN A 120 12.32 -6.12 4.91
C GLN A 120 13.70 -6.72 4.73
N GLN A 121 14.52 -6.11 3.87
CA GLN A 121 15.92 -6.45 3.73
C GLN A 121 16.78 -5.19 3.69
N ALA A 122 17.74 -5.11 4.61
CA ALA A 122 18.76 -4.08 4.59
C ALA A 122 19.68 -4.31 3.38
N LEU A 123 19.80 -3.31 2.51
CA LEU A 123 20.65 -3.37 1.31
C LEU A 123 21.95 -2.57 1.45
N GLY A 124 22.40 -2.38 2.69
CA GLY A 124 23.57 -1.56 3.03
C GLY A 124 23.24 -0.06 3.06
N ALA A 125 24.10 0.72 3.72
CA ALA A 125 23.81 2.12 4.10
C ALA A 125 23.66 3.12 2.93
N GLY A 126 23.91 2.71 1.67
CA GLY A 126 23.84 3.58 0.49
C GLY A 126 22.64 3.32 -0.44
N ILE A 127 21.87 2.24 -0.23
CA ILE A 127 20.77 1.84 -1.12
C ILE A 127 19.45 1.97 -0.37
N PHE A 128 18.51 2.75 -0.91
CA PHE A 128 17.16 2.99 -0.36
C PHE A 128 17.10 3.70 1.01
N GLY A 129 18.07 4.57 1.32
CA GLY A 129 17.93 5.53 2.42
C GLY A 129 18.05 4.95 3.83
N GLY A 130 18.78 3.85 4.00
CA GLY A 130 19.11 3.28 5.32
C GLY A 130 18.14 2.20 5.81
N ASP A 131 16.85 2.33 5.54
CA ASP A 131 15.82 1.34 5.93
C ASP A 131 15.80 0.10 5.02
N GLY A 132 16.46 0.18 3.86
CA GLY A 132 16.55 -0.88 2.88
C GLY A 132 15.29 -1.02 2.01
N PHE A 133 15.10 -2.23 1.49
CA PHE A 133 13.94 -2.57 0.66
C PHE A 133 12.84 -3.15 1.55
N ILE A 134 11.66 -2.52 1.52
CA ILE A 134 10.51 -2.87 2.36
C ILE A 134 9.29 -3.08 1.48
N LEU A 135 8.62 -4.21 1.67
CA LEU A 135 7.30 -4.48 1.13
C LEU A 135 6.30 -4.61 2.28
N GLN A 136 5.13 -4.04 2.09
CA GLN A 136 3.97 -4.26 2.94
C GLN A 136 3.17 -5.45 2.39
N ARG A 137 2.65 -6.27 3.29
CA ARG A 137 1.72 -7.35 2.98
C ARG A 137 0.29 -6.85 3.19
N LEU A 138 -0.52 -6.94 2.15
CA LEU A 138 -1.95 -6.62 2.13
C LEU A 138 -2.76 -7.91 2.08
N THR A 139 -3.61 -8.13 3.08
CA THR A 139 -4.47 -9.31 3.21
C THR A 139 -5.90 -8.91 3.60
N GLY A 140 -6.80 -9.88 3.69
CA GLY A 140 -8.20 -9.66 4.06
C GLY A 140 -9.13 -9.89 2.87
N GLU A 141 -10.20 -9.12 2.81
CA GLU A 141 -11.21 -9.19 1.76
C GLU A 141 -11.71 -7.79 1.39
N GLY A 142 -11.66 -7.45 0.10
CA GLY A 142 -12.19 -6.18 -0.39
C GLY A 142 -11.39 -5.57 -1.54
N ALA A 143 -11.87 -4.43 -2.04
CA ALA A 143 -11.16 -3.62 -3.01
C ALA A 143 -10.09 -2.77 -2.34
N ALA A 144 -8.91 -2.71 -2.94
CA ALA A 144 -7.80 -1.87 -2.54
C ALA A 144 -7.27 -1.08 -3.73
N PHE A 145 -6.67 0.07 -3.45
CA PHE A 145 -6.10 0.98 -4.43
C PHE A 145 -4.61 1.15 -4.14
N VAL A 146 -3.81 0.97 -5.18
CA VAL A 146 -2.35 0.99 -5.11
C VAL A 146 -1.81 2.04 -6.07
N GLU A 147 -0.99 2.95 -5.59
CA GLU A 147 -0.20 3.88 -6.39
C GLU A 147 1.10 3.21 -6.85
N LEU A 148 1.32 3.18 -8.16
CA LEU A 148 2.53 2.66 -8.79
C LEU A 148 3.16 3.75 -9.66
N GLY A 149 4.42 4.09 -9.38
CA GLY A 149 5.17 5.06 -10.15
C GLY A 149 5.55 4.53 -11.55
N GLY A 150 5.41 5.40 -12.55
CA GLY A 150 5.69 5.09 -13.95
C GLY A 150 4.59 4.30 -14.64
N GLU A 151 4.93 3.79 -15.83
CA GLU A 151 4.06 2.90 -16.60
C GLU A 151 4.11 1.47 -16.07
N ILE A 152 2.97 0.78 -16.10
CA ILE A 152 2.84 -0.56 -15.54
C ILE A 152 3.12 -1.61 -16.63
N VAL A 153 4.01 -2.55 -16.32
CA VAL A 153 4.21 -3.78 -17.11
C VAL A 153 3.85 -4.99 -16.24
N ALA A 154 2.77 -5.68 -16.60
CA ALA A 154 2.28 -6.84 -15.87
C ALA A 154 2.83 -8.15 -16.47
N TYR A 155 3.24 -9.07 -15.59
CA TYR A 155 3.68 -10.41 -15.95
C TYR A 155 2.90 -11.45 -15.14
N THR A 156 2.46 -12.52 -15.78
CA THR A 156 1.98 -13.73 -15.12
C THR A 156 3.11 -14.76 -15.15
N LEU A 157 3.48 -15.29 -13.98
CA LEU A 157 4.51 -16.32 -13.86
C LEU A 157 3.84 -17.69 -13.73
N GLU A 158 4.23 -18.61 -14.59
CA GLU A 158 3.86 -20.02 -14.46
C GLU A 158 4.62 -20.69 -13.29
N ALA A 159 4.11 -21.82 -12.82
CA ALA A 159 4.76 -22.56 -11.74
C ALA A 159 6.23 -22.90 -12.08
N GLY A 160 7.17 -22.42 -11.26
CA GLY A 160 8.61 -22.61 -11.45
C GLY A 160 9.28 -21.60 -12.40
N GLN A 161 8.52 -20.73 -13.06
CA GLN A 161 9.07 -19.63 -13.84
C GLN A 161 9.69 -18.56 -12.93
N GLN A 162 10.80 -17.97 -13.37
CA GLN A 162 11.51 -16.93 -12.63
C GLN A 162 11.71 -15.69 -13.51
N LEU A 163 11.68 -14.52 -12.88
CA LEU A 163 12.00 -13.25 -13.50
C LEU A 163 12.95 -12.48 -12.61
N LEU A 164 14.10 -12.06 -13.16
CA LEU A 164 15.05 -11.22 -12.45
C LEU A 164 14.66 -9.75 -12.66
N VAL A 165 14.34 -9.06 -11.57
CA VAL A 165 13.89 -7.66 -11.57
C VAL A 165 14.74 -6.85 -10.60
N HIS A 166 15.15 -5.65 -10.98
CA HIS A 166 15.80 -4.73 -10.05
C HIS A 166 14.79 -4.35 -8.94
N PRO A 167 15.14 -4.37 -7.65
CA PRO A 167 14.17 -4.17 -6.56
C PRO A 167 13.36 -2.87 -6.68
N GLY A 168 13.98 -1.78 -7.14
CA GLY A 168 13.30 -0.50 -7.37
C GLY A 168 12.25 -0.48 -8.49
N HIS A 169 12.11 -1.57 -9.25
CA HIS A 169 11.10 -1.74 -10.30
C HIS A 169 10.03 -2.79 -9.95
N VAL A 170 10.04 -3.30 -8.72
CA VAL A 170 8.98 -4.18 -8.20
C VAL A 170 7.91 -3.33 -7.54
N GLY A 171 6.76 -3.18 -8.21
CA GLY A 171 5.63 -2.42 -7.67
C GLY A 171 4.78 -3.22 -6.68
N MET A 172 4.25 -4.35 -7.14
CA MET A 172 3.36 -5.24 -6.38
C MET A 172 3.35 -6.65 -7.01
N PHE A 173 3.10 -7.68 -6.20
CA PHE A 173 2.87 -9.05 -6.66
C PHE A 173 1.95 -9.84 -5.71
N GLU A 174 1.29 -10.89 -6.21
CA GLU A 174 0.47 -11.79 -5.39
C GLU A 174 1.34 -12.56 -4.38
N GLU A 175 0.80 -12.83 -3.19
CA GLU A 175 1.51 -13.51 -2.08
C GLU A 175 2.05 -14.91 -2.46
N GLY A 176 1.48 -15.56 -3.47
CA GLY A 176 1.96 -16.84 -3.98
C GLY A 176 3.28 -16.78 -4.75
N VAL A 177 3.75 -15.58 -5.15
CA VAL A 177 5.01 -15.41 -5.88
C VAL A 177 6.17 -15.38 -4.88
N GLY A 178 7.08 -16.35 -5.00
CA GLY A 178 8.33 -16.37 -4.23
C GLY A 178 9.21 -15.18 -4.58
N PHE A 179 9.71 -14.47 -3.56
CA PHE A 179 10.54 -13.29 -3.71
C PHE A 179 11.85 -13.45 -2.92
N GLU A 180 12.98 -13.26 -3.60
CA GLU A 180 14.32 -13.31 -3.01
C GLU A 180 15.20 -12.20 -3.61
N ILE A 181 15.94 -11.49 -2.76
CA ILE A 181 16.96 -10.56 -3.21
C ILE A 181 18.28 -11.31 -3.41
N THR A 182 18.82 -11.23 -4.62
CA THR A 182 20.13 -11.81 -4.95
C THR A 182 21.05 -10.78 -5.61
N THR A 183 22.34 -11.09 -5.65
CA THR A 183 23.35 -10.27 -6.35
C THR A 183 23.71 -10.91 -7.68
N ILE A 184 23.72 -10.13 -8.76
CA ILE A 184 24.07 -10.61 -10.09
C ILE A 184 25.55 -10.37 -10.33
N ARG A 185 26.33 -11.44 -10.55
CA ARG A 185 27.74 -11.34 -10.91
C ARG A 185 27.89 -10.60 -12.24
N GLY A 186 28.85 -9.66 -12.30
CA GLY A 186 29.17 -8.90 -13.52
C GLY A 186 28.48 -7.54 -13.65
N VAL A 187 27.42 -7.29 -12.87
CA VAL A 187 26.94 -5.92 -12.64
C VAL A 187 27.81 -5.35 -11.51
N ARG A 188 28.72 -4.42 -11.83
CA ARG A 188 29.34 -3.62 -10.78
C ARG A 188 28.19 -2.87 -10.10
N ASN A 189 28.03 -3.04 -8.78
CA ASN A 189 27.27 -2.10 -7.97
C ASN A 189 27.94 -0.73 -8.17
N MET A 190 27.46 0.04 -9.14
CA MET A 190 27.78 1.45 -9.24
C MET A 190 26.92 2.14 -8.20
N LEU A 191 27.48 2.21 -7.00
CA LEU A 191 27.17 3.21 -5.99
C LEU A 191 28.47 3.94 -5.71
#